data_AF-A0A8T4MSD8-F1
#
_entry.id   AF-A0A8T4MSD8-F1
#
_cell.length_a   1.000
_cell.length_b   1.000
_cell.length_c   1.000
_cell.angle_alpha   90.00
_cell.angle_beta   90.00
_cell.angle_gamma   90.00
#
_symmetry.space_group_name_H-M   'P 1'
#
loop_
_entity.id
_entity.type
_entity.pdbx_description
1 polymer ?
#
loop_
_entity_poly.entity_id
_entity_poly.type
_entity_poly.pdbx_seq_one_letter_code
_entity_poly.pdbx_strand_id
1 'polypeptide(L)'
;MNKRGLELAVSTLIAIVLGILVLIALLYGFSIGWENFWNKITGYSGGKDNVQAVIQACTTACDVKNEYDYCTLKRDVIEEGKKRETTCNELKNNIYLDCEIVC
;
A
#
# COMPACT_ATOMS: atom_id res chain seq x y z
N MET A 1 35.43 -35.18 15.69
CA MET A 1 34.09 -34.79 16.17
C MET A 1 33.33 -34.13 15.03
N ASN A 2 32.24 -34.76 14.59
CA ASN A 2 31.51 -34.42 13.37
C ASN A 2 30.66 -33.15 13.57
N LYS A 3 31.23 -31.95 13.32
CA LYS A 3 30.55 -30.65 13.55
C LYS A 3 29.48 -30.31 12.51
N ARG A 4 29.47 -30.99 11.35
CA ARG A 4 28.54 -30.70 10.24
C ARG A 4 27.08 -31.05 10.55
N GLY A 5 26.83 -32.09 11.35
CA GLY A 5 25.46 -32.46 11.75
C GLY A 5 24.82 -31.46 12.72
N LEU A 6 25.64 -30.81 13.55
CA LEU A 6 25.19 -29.80 14.50
C LEU A 6 24.88 -28.46 13.80
N GLU A 7 25.68 -28.09 12.79
CA GLU A 7 25.51 -26.86 12.01
C GLU A 7 24.21 -26.85 11.19
N LEU A 8 23.83 -28.00 10.63
CA LEU A 8 22.52 -28.21 9.99
C LEU A 8 21.36 -28.10 10.98
N ALA A 9 21.50 -28.63 12.19
CA ALA A 9 20.45 -28.55 13.21
C ALA A 9 20.24 -27.10 13.70
N VAL A 10 21.33 -26.32 13.85
CA VAL A 10 21.26 -24.93 14.34
C VAL A 10 20.60 -24.01 13.30
N SER A 11 21.00 -24.10 12.03
CA SER A 11 20.39 -23.30 10.96
C SER A 11 18.90 -23.59 10.78
N THR A 12 18.51 -24.86 10.86
CA THR A 12 17.10 -25.28 10.79
C THR A 12 16.30 -24.75 11.98
N LEU A 13 16.87 -24.81 13.19
CA LEU A 13 16.22 -24.27 14.39
C LEU A 13 15.97 -22.77 14.28
N ILE A 14 16.96 -22.00 13.80
CA ILE A 14 16.82 -20.56 13.57
C ILE A 14 15.73 -20.27 12.54
N ALA A 15 15.68 -21.02 11.45
CA ALA A 15 14.66 -20.84 10.41
C ALA A 15 13.24 -21.10 10.95
N ILE A 16 13.05 -22.14 11.77
CA ILE A 16 11.76 -22.44 12.40
C ILE A 16 11.34 -21.29 13.32
N VAL A 17 12.24 -20.80 14.17
CA VAL A 17 11.96 -19.70 15.10
C VAL A 17 11.60 -18.42 14.34
N LEU A 18 12.36 -18.08 13.30
CA LEU A 18 12.04 -16.93 12.44
C LEU A 18 10.71 -17.09 11.72
N GLY A 19 10.41 -18.29 11.20
CA GLY A 19 9.12 -18.57 10.56
C GLY A 19 7.93 -18.36 11.48
N ILE A 20 8.03 -18.83 12.74
CA ILE A 20 6.98 -18.63 13.75
C ILE A 20 6.84 -17.14 14.10
N LEU A 21 7.94 -16.42 14.29
CA LEU A 21 7.89 -14.99 14.58
C LEU A 21 7.23 -14.19 13.46
N VAL A 22 7.53 -14.50 12.20
CA VAL A 22 6.91 -13.87 11.03
C VAL A 22 5.41 -14.18 10.98
N LEU A 23 5.01 -15.43 11.23
CA LEU A 23 3.59 -15.81 11.28
C LEU A 23 2.83 -15.03 12.35
N ILE A 24 3.38 -14.91 13.55
CA ILE A 24 2.75 -14.12 14.63
C ILE A 24 2.65 -12.65 14.22
N ALA A 25 3.71 -12.08 13.65
CA ALA A 25 3.71 -10.70 13.18
C ALA A 25 2.65 -10.45 12.09
N LEU A 26 2.46 -11.39 11.16
CA LEU A 26 1.43 -11.29 10.12
C LEU A 26 0.03 -11.39 10.71
N LEU A 27 -0.22 -12.32 11.64
CA LEU A 27 -1.52 -12.43 12.31
C LEU A 27 -1.89 -11.13 13.05
N TYR A 28 -0.96 -10.57 13.82
CA TYR A 28 -1.18 -9.30 14.52
C TYR A 28 -1.31 -8.11 13.56
N GLY A 29 -0.43 -8.03 12.55
CA GLY A 29 -0.42 -6.95 11.56
C GLY A 29 -1.70 -6.91 10.72
N PHE A 30 -2.22 -8.06 10.31
CA PHE A 30 -3.50 -8.13 9.61
C PHE A 30 -4.71 -7.93 10.54
N SER A 31 -4.61 -8.25 11.83
CA SER A 31 -5.72 -8.05 12.79
C SER A 31 -5.89 -6.59 13.24
N ILE A 32 -4.79 -5.88 13.49
CA ILE A 32 -4.80 -4.46 13.92
C ILE A 32 -4.80 -3.52 12.71
N GLY A 33 -4.39 -4.03 11.55
CA GLY A 33 -4.18 -3.26 10.33
C GLY A 33 -2.80 -2.60 10.30
N TRP A 34 -2.29 -2.39 9.09
CA TRP A 34 -0.98 -1.77 8.89
C TRP A 34 -1.02 -0.24 8.81
N GLU A 35 -2.17 0.40 9.08
CA GLU A 35 -2.35 1.85 8.89
C GLU A 35 -1.28 2.68 9.62
N ASN A 36 -0.99 2.39 10.90
CA ASN A 36 0.04 3.10 11.66
C ASN A 36 1.48 2.80 11.19
N PHE A 37 1.73 1.60 10.69
CA PHE A 37 3.05 1.21 10.17
C PHE A 37 3.30 1.86 8.81
N TRP A 38 2.30 1.81 7.93
CA TRP A 38 2.31 2.53 6.66
C TRP A 38 2.42 4.01 6.93
N ASN A 39 1.64 4.64 7.80
CA ASN A 39 1.78 6.07 8.13
C ASN A 39 3.19 6.45 8.62
N LYS A 40 3.89 5.55 9.32
CA LYS A 40 5.25 5.78 9.81
C LYS A 40 6.33 5.52 8.75
N ILE A 41 6.07 4.65 7.78
CA ILE A 41 6.94 4.36 6.63
C ILE A 41 6.70 5.35 5.48
N THR A 42 5.46 5.69 5.19
CA THR A 42 5.05 6.72 4.23
C THR A 42 5.31 8.13 4.78
N GLY A 43 5.48 8.31 6.09
CA GLY A 43 6.14 9.51 6.64
C GLY A 43 7.57 9.69 6.08
N TYR A 44 8.21 8.62 5.61
CA TYR A 44 9.48 8.63 4.89
C TYR A 44 9.33 8.43 3.37
N SER A 45 8.22 7.84 2.90
CA SER A 45 7.92 7.60 1.48
C SER A 45 6.90 8.58 0.85
N GLY A 46 6.51 9.64 1.55
CA GLY A 46 5.43 10.57 1.18
C GLY A 46 5.83 12.04 1.35
N GLY A 47 7.04 12.39 0.92
CA GLY A 47 7.64 13.68 1.25
C GLY A 47 7.39 14.84 0.29
N LYS A 48 6.94 14.61 -0.96
CA LYS A 48 6.79 15.70 -1.94
C LYS A 48 5.63 15.51 -2.91
N ASP A 49 5.44 14.30 -3.43
CA ASP A 49 4.42 13.99 -4.43
C ASP A 49 3.81 12.61 -4.19
N ASN A 50 2.48 12.50 -4.27
CA ASN A 50 1.78 11.20 -4.29
C ASN A 50 0.91 11.04 -5.55
N VAL A 51 1.11 11.89 -6.55
CA VAL A 51 0.33 11.93 -7.80
C VAL A 51 0.19 10.54 -8.40
N GLN A 52 1.29 9.80 -8.58
CA GLN A 52 1.26 8.46 -9.16
C GLN A 52 0.38 7.45 -8.39
N ALA A 53 0.38 7.51 -7.06
CA ALA A 53 -0.44 6.63 -6.23
C ALA A 53 -1.94 6.96 -6.41
N VAL A 54 -2.28 8.24 -6.52
CA VAL A 54 -3.65 8.68 -6.80
C VAL A 54 -4.10 8.24 -8.19
N ILE A 55 -3.24 8.36 -9.20
CA ILE A 55 -3.52 7.88 -10.57
C ILE A 55 -3.84 6.39 -10.56
N GLN A 56 -3.03 5.58 -9.87
CA GLN A 56 -3.23 4.14 -9.80
C GLN A 56 -4.54 3.77 -9.08
N ALA A 57 -4.88 4.50 -8.01
CA ALA A 57 -6.16 4.32 -7.33
C ALA A 57 -7.36 4.68 -8.22
N CYS A 58 -7.26 5.75 -9.01
CA CYS A 58 -8.30 6.15 -9.97
C CYS A 58 -8.43 5.18 -11.14
N THR A 59 -7.31 4.65 -11.64
CA THR A 59 -7.30 3.61 -12.67
C THR A 59 -8.02 2.36 -12.16
N THR A 60 -7.67 1.90 -10.96
CA THR A 60 -8.29 0.73 -10.34
C THR A 60 -9.79 0.93 -10.12
N ALA A 61 -10.20 2.08 -9.58
CA ALA A 61 -11.62 2.39 -9.37
C ALA A 61 -12.42 2.40 -10.69
N CYS A 62 -11.80 2.89 -11.76
CA CYS A 62 -12.37 2.83 -13.10
C CYS A 62 -12.51 1.40 -13.62
N ASP A 63 -11.43 0.61 -13.54
CA ASP A 63 -11.37 -0.76 -14.06
C ASP A 63 -12.43 -1.67 -13.43
N VAL A 64 -12.65 -1.50 -12.12
CA VAL A 64 -13.64 -2.28 -11.36
C VAL A 64 -15.04 -1.66 -11.38
N LYS A 65 -15.26 -0.56 -12.11
CA LYS A 65 -16.53 0.17 -12.20
C LYS A 65 -17.09 0.61 -10.84
N ASN A 66 -16.21 0.97 -9.89
CA ASN A 66 -16.63 1.45 -8.56
C ASN A 66 -16.96 2.95 -8.62
N GLU A 67 -18.24 3.25 -8.86
CA GLU A 67 -18.77 4.62 -9.00
C GLU A 67 -18.52 5.48 -7.76
N TYR A 68 -18.76 4.94 -6.55
CA TYR A 68 -18.54 5.71 -5.32
C TYR A 68 -17.08 6.11 -5.16
N ASP A 69 -16.15 5.17 -5.37
CA ASP A 69 -14.71 5.46 -5.26
C ASP A 69 -14.23 6.42 -6.35
N TYR A 70 -14.86 6.42 -7.52
CA TYR A 70 -14.46 7.28 -8.63
C TYR A 70 -15.05 8.70 -8.51
N CYS A 71 -16.34 8.80 -8.21
CA CYS A 71 -17.11 10.04 -8.25
C CYS A 71 -17.21 10.76 -6.90
N THR A 72 -17.19 10.03 -5.78
CA THR A 72 -17.52 10.59 -4.46
C THR A 72 -16.34 10.54 -3.48
N LEU A 73 -15.53 9.48 -3.51
CA LEU A 73 -14.40 9.35 -2.60
C LEU A 73 -13.34 10.41 -2.90
N LYS A 74 -13.14 11.28 -1.91
CA LYS A 74 -12.12 12.31 -1.95
C LYS A 74 -10.74 11.72 -1.64
N ARG A 75 -9.76 12.10 -2.45
CA ARG A 75 -8.36 11.71 -2.31
C ARG A 75 -7.51 12.94 -2.10
N ASP A 76 -6.51 12.80 -1.24
CA ASP A 76 -5.49 13.80 -1.02
C ASP A 76 -4.40 13.66 -2.08
N VAL A 77 -4.30 14.62 -3.01
CA VAL A 77 -3.20 14.76 -3.95
C VAL A 77 -2.19 15.74 -3.36
N ILE A 78 -0.95 15.30 -3.27
CA ILE A 78 0.21 16.06 -2.85
C ILE A 78 1.06 16.21 -4.10
N GLU A 79 1.27 17.45 -4.52
CA GLU A 79 2.13 17.84 -5.64
C GLU A 79 2.99 19.03 -5.19
N GLU A 80 4.31 18.90 -5.29
CA GLU A 80 5.31 19.83 -4.79
C GLU A 80 5.10 20.24 -3.33
N GLY A 81 4.63 19.29 -2.49
CA GLY A 81 4.30 19.51 -1.09
C GLY A 81 2.99 20.28 -0.84
N LYS A 82 2.23 20.63 -1.89
CA LYS A 82 0.89 21.22 -1.77
C LYS A 82 -0.16 20.11 -1.76
N LYS A 83 -0.95 20.07 -0.69
CA LYS A 83 -2.06 19.14 -0.54
C LYS A 83 -3.33 19.73 -1.15
N ARG A 84 -3.99 18.98 -2.03
CA ARG A 84 -5.31 19.26 -2.61
C ARG A 84 -6.20 18.05 -2.43
N GLU A 85 -7.40 18.26 -1.93
CA GLU A 85 -8.45 17.24 -1.88
C GLU A 85 -9.23 17.26 -3.20
N THR A 86 -9.40 16.11 -3.86
CA THR A 86 -10.10 16.01 -5.16
C THR A 86 -10.64 14.60 -5.40
N THR A 87 -11.54 14.42 -6.37
CA THR A 87 -12.06 13.11 -6.79
C THR A 87 -11.40 12.62 -8.08
N CYS A 88 -11.54 11.34 -8.42
CA CYS A 88 -10.99 10.82 -9.69
C CYS A 88 -11.69 11.43 -10.90
N ASN A 89 -12.98 11.74 -10.78
CA ASN A 89 -13.74 12.44 -11.82
C ASN A 89 -13.15 13.83 -12.13
N GLU A 90 -12.83 14.61 -11.09
CA GLU A 90 -12.20 15.92 -11.23
C GLU A 90 -10.79 15.83 -11.83
N LEU A 91 -10.10 14.71 -11.62
CA LEU A 91 -8.77 14.47 -12.17
C LEU A 91 -8.76 13.90 -13.59
N LYS A 92 -9.89 13.40 -14.11
CA LYS A 92 -10.00 12.70 -15.41
C LYS A 92 -9.23 13.38 -16.55
N ASN A 93 -9.38 14.70 -16.69
CA ASN A 93 -8.74 15.50 -17.75
C ASN A 93 -7.24 15.73 -17.54
N ASN A 94 -6.76 15.69 -16.30
CA ASN A 94 -5.36 15.95 -15.98
C ASN A 94 -4.49 14.69 -16.09
N ILE A 95 -5.10 13.50 -16.03
CA ILE A 95 -4.36 12.23 -16.01
C ILE A 95 -4.54 11.40 -17.30
N TYR A 96 -5.24 11.93 -18.32
CA TYR A 96 -5.52 11.18 -19.56
C TYR A 96 -6.13 9.79 -19.28
N LEU A 97 -7.01 9.72 -18.28
CA LEU A 97 -7.62 8.48 -17.82
C LEU A 97 -8.96 8.30 -18.53
N ASP A 98 -9.01 7.41 -19.53
CA ASP A 98 -10.24 7.16 -20.28
C ASP A 98 -11.15 6.21 -19.47
N CYS A 99 -12.16 6.79 -18.81
CA CYS A 99 -13.08 6.06 -17.95
C CYS A 99 -14.53 6.24 -18.41
N GLU A 100 -15.25 5.12 -18.55
CA GLU A 100 -16.66 5.04 -18.95
C GLU A 100 -17.64 5.31 -17.80
N ILE A 101 -17.17 5.45 -16.56
CA ILE A 101 -18.04 5.78 -15.41
C ILE A 101 -18.60 7.19 -15.60
N VAL A 102 -19.92 7.31 -15.46
CA VAL A 102 -20.63 8.60 -15.47
C VAL A 102 -20.83 9.04 -14.02
N CYS A 103 -20.23 10.18 -13.70
CA CYS A 103 -20.55 11.00 -12.55
C CYS A 103 -21.39 12.20 -13.05
#